data_AF-A0A2V7K0P9-F1
#
_entry.id   AF-A0A2V7K0P9-F1
#
_cell.length_a   1.000
_cell.length_b   1.000
_cell.length_c   1.000
_cell.angle_alpha   90.00
_cell.angle_beta   90.00
_cell.angle_gamma   90.00
#
_symmetry.space_group_name_H-M   'P 1'
#
loop_
_entity.id
_entity.type
_entity.pdbx_description
1 polymer ?
#
loop_
_entity_poly.entity_id
_entity_poly.type
_entity_poly.pdbx_seq_one_letter_code
_entity_poly.pdbx_strand_id
1 'polypeptide(L)'
;MRVFVETALRVNEGGLLLVQAAAGAPTGEGPGGPGAALAERLAAAAAEATAAMTAFAHDLERWLDTAGDEFALGEDDFNFHLHYEHALRDTAPELWRYGLHLKEELEADLARRAARMDGGPGWQDVADRLRADHPPATALVEAYAREMARARDFVAQRGLAPIPDAPLDVVPTPA
;
A
#
# COMPACT_ATOMS: atom_id res chain seq x y z
N MET A 1 -5.66 -20.03 2.68
CA MET A 1 -4.82 -19.90 1.47
C MET A 1 -5.60 -19.49 0.22
N ARG A 2 -6.91 -19.78 0.12
CA ARG A 2 -7.77 -19.40 -1.03
C ARG A 2 -7.59 -17.95 -1.49
N VAL A 3 -7.64 -16.99 -0.56
CA VAL A 3 -7.47 -15.56 -0.85
C VAL A 3 -6.16 -15.22 -1.59
N PHE A 4 -5.07 -15.92 -1.28
CA PHE A 4 -3.77 -15.70 -1.94
C PHE A 4 -3.75 -16.30 -3.35
N VAL A 5 -4.36 -17.47 -3.54
CA VAL A 5 -4.49 -18.11 -4.87
C VAL A 5 -5.36 -17.23 -5.77
N GLU A 6 -6.51 -16.76 -5.29
CA GLU A 6 -7.38 -15.85 -6.04
C GLU A 6 -6.68 -14.53 -6.39
N THR A 7 -5.91 -13.97 -5.45
CA THR A 7 -5.12 -12.76 -5.70
C THR A 7 -4.05 -13.01 -6.74
N ALA A 8 -3.32 -14.12 -6.65
CA ALA A 8 -2.28 -14.49 -7.61
C ALA A 8 -2.87 -14.69 -9.02
N LEU A 9 -4.06 -15.32 -9.15
CA LEU A 9 -4.77 -15.46 -10.42
C LEU A 9 -5.11 -14.09 -11.03
N ARG A 10 -5.68 -13.16 -10.25
CA ARG A 10 -6.00 -11.80 -10.72
C ARG A 10 -4.76 -11.02 -11.15
N VAL A 11 -3.67 -11.12 -10.38
CA VAL A 11 -2.40 -10.46 -10.73
C VAL A 11 -1.79 -11.08 -11.99
N ASN A 12 -1.84 -12.41 -12.13
CA ASN A 12 -1.31 -13.11 -13.29
C ASN A 12 -2.07 -12.76 -14.58
N GLU A 13 -3.40 -12.56 -14.51
CA GLU A 13 -4.20 -12.10 -15.65
C GLU A 13 -3.70 -10.75 -16.20
N GLY A 14 -3.48 -9.77 -15.31
CA GLY A 14 -2.95 -8.46 -15.71
C GLY A 14 -1.52 -8.55 -16.27
N GLY A 15 -0.67 -9.38 -15.65
CA GLY A 15 0.69 -9.60 -16.13
C GLY A 15 0.73 -10.28 -17.51
N LEU A 16 -0.19 -11.20 -17.80
CA LEU A 16 -0.31 -11.85 -19.10
C LEU A 16 -0.63 -10.83 -20.21
N LEU A 17 -1.58 -9.93 -19.95
CA LEU A 17 -1.92 -8.84 -20.87
C LEU A 17 -0.71 -7.93 -21.16
N LEU A 18 0.08 -7.60 -20.13
CA LEU A 18 1.28 -6.80 -20.28
C LEU A 18 2.34 -7.50 -21.15
N VAL A 19 2.59 -8.79 -20.93
CA VAL A 19 3.55 -9.59 -21.71
C VAL A 19 3.12 -9.67 -23.18
N GLN A 20 1.83 -9.89 -23.44
CA GLN A 20 1.27 -9.93 -24.79
C GLN A 20 1.36 -8.56 -25.49
N ALA A 21 1.07 -7.48 -24.77
CA ALA A 21 1.22 -6.13 -25.30
C ALA A 21 2.69 -5.79 -25.63
N ALA A 22 3.64 -6.22 -24.78
CA ALA A 22 5.06 -6.02 -25.02
C ALA A 22 5.55 -6.74 -26.29
N ALA A 23 5.02 -7.93 -26.60
CA ALA A 23 5.36 -8.66 -27.83
C ALA A 23 4.99 -7.90 -29.11
N GLY A 24 3.92 -7.09 -29.06
CA GLY A 24 3.44 -6.28 -30.18
C GLY A 24 3.97 -4.84 -30.20
N ALA A 25 4.82 -4.46 -29.24
CA ALA A 25 5.32 -3.10 -29.13
C ALA A 25 6.29 -2.76 -30.29
N PRO A 26 6.21 -1.55 -30.87
CA PRO A 26 7.13 -1.14 -31.91
C PRO A 26 8.55 -1.04 -31.34
N THR A 27 9.50 -1.77 -31.93
CA THR A 27 10.91 -1.80 -31.50
C THR A 27 11.75 -0.68 -32.09
N GLY A 28 11.13 0.20 -32.89
CA GLY A 28 11.83 1.23 -33.66
C GLY A 28 12.62 0.61 -34.81
N GLU A 29 12.46 1.20 -36.00
CA GLU A 29 13.08 0.80 -37.29
C GLU A 29 12.34 -0.29 -38.08
N GLY A 30 12.34 -0.11 -39.41
CA GLY A 30 11.60 -0.92 -40.36
C GLY A 30 12.17 -2.32 -40.60
N PRO A 31 11.55 -3.11 -41.50
CA PRO A 31 11.95 -4.49 -41.75
C PRO A 31 13.42 -4.60 -42.20
N GLY A 32 14.21 -5.41 -41.49
CA GLY A 32 15.61 -5.71 -41.80
C GLY A 32 16.68 -4.92 -41.02
N GLY A 33 16.30 -4.02 -40.12
CA GLY A 33 17.23 -3.30 -39.22
C GLY A 33 17.50 -4.02 -37.89
N PRO A 34 18.39 -3.47 -37.02
CA PRO A 34 18.61 -3.95 -35.64
C PRO A 34 17.31 -4.13 -34.82
N GLY A 35 16.29 -3.31 -35.11
CA GLY A 35 14.95 -3.42 -34.54
C GLY A 35 14.20 -4.72 -34.87
N ALA A 36 14.49 -5.36 -36.00
CA ALA A 36 13.86 -6.62 -36.40
C ALA A 36 14.38 -7.81 -35.57
N ALA A 37 15.70 -7.90 -35.38
CA ALA A 37 16.31 -8.91 -34.51
C ALA A 37 15.93 -8.72 -33.03
N LEU A 38 15.68 -7.48 -32.60
CA LEU A 38 15.11 -7.21 -31.28
C LEU A 38 13.65 -7.66 -31.20
N ALA A 39 12.83 -7.36 -32.21
CA ALA A 39 11.43 -7.78 -32.26
C ALA A 39 11.26 -9.30 -32.23
N GLU A 40 12.08 -10.04 -32.99
CA GLU A 40 12.05 -11.51 -32.98
C GLU A 40 12.41 -12.09 -31.61
N ARG A 41 13.44 -11.56 -30.95
CA ARG A 41 13.82 -11.98 -29.59
C ARG A 41 12.75 -11.63 -28.57
N LEU A 42 12.13 -10.46 -28.69
CA LEU A 42 11.06 -10.02 -27.80
C LEU A 42 9.81 -10.90 -27.98
N ALA A 43 9.45 -11.22 -29.22
CA ALA A 43 8.34 -12.13 -29.52
C ALA A 43 8.59 -13.55 -28.98
N ALA A 44 9.80 -14.08 -29.14
CA ALA A 44 10.16 -15.39 -28.60
C ALA A 44 10.10 -15.41 -27.05
N ALA A 45 10.66 -14.40 -26.38
CA ALA A 45 10.63 -14.28 -24.94
C ALA A 45 9.19 -14.10 -24.40
N ALA A 46 8.37 -13.31 -25.08
CA ALA A 46 6.97 -13.11 -24.71
C ALA A 46 6.14 -14.40 -24.89
N ALA A 47 6.43 -15.21 -25.91
CA ALA A 47 5.79 -16.50 -26.10
C ALA A 47 6.15 -17.49 -24.98
N GLU A 48 7.42 -17.54 -24.58
CA GLU A 48 7.88 -18.36 -23.45
C GLU A 48 7.25 -17.90 -22.12
N ALA A 49 7.27 -16.59 -21.85
CA ALA A 49 6.63 -16.01 -20.67
C ALA A 49 5.11 -16.29 -20.63
N THR A 50 4.44 -16.14 -21.78
CA THR A 50 3.01 -16.46 -21.92
C THR A 50 2.74 -17.93 -21.54
N ALA A 51 3.52 -18.86 -22.09
CA ALA A 51 3.37 -20.27 -21.78
C ALA A 51 3.58 -20.58 -20.28
N ALA A 52 4.61 -19.98 -19.67
CA ALA A 52 4.90 -20.16 -18.25
C ALA A 52 3.79 -19.57 -17.35
N MET A 53 3.28 -18.39 -17.66
CA MET A 53 2.21 -17.74 -16.89
C MET A 53 0.86 -18.46 -17.04
N THR A 54 0.57 -19.02 -18.23
CA THR A 54 -0.60 -19.89 -18.43
C THR A 54 -0.48 -21.18 -17.62
N ALA A 55 0.69 -21.82 -17.62
CA ALA A 55 0.94 -23.02 -16.82
C ALA A 55 0.79 -22.72 -15.31
N PHE A 56 1.34 -21.60 -14.85
CA PHE A 56 1.20 -21.16 -13.46
C PHE A 56 -0.26 -20.90 -13.08
N ALA A 57 -1.04 -20.23 -13.92
CA ALA A 57 -2.47 -20.03 -13.69
C ALA A 57 -3.21 -21.38 -13.56
N HIS A 58 -2.92 -22.34 -14.44
CA HIS A 58 -3.52 -23.66 -14.38
C HIS A 58 -3.20 -24.40 -13.07
N ASP A 59 -1.96 -24.31 -12.59
CA ASP A 59 -1.56 -24.88 -11.31
C ASP A 59 -2.28 -24.21 -10.13
N LEU A 60 -2.44 -22.88 -10.17
CA LEU A 60 -3.20 -22.13 -9.16
C LEU A 60 -4.69 -22.49 -9.17
N GLU A 61 -5.31 -22.61 -10.34
CA GLU A 61 -6.71 -23.05 -10.49
C GLU A 61 -6.92 -24.43 -9.86
N ARG A 62 -6.00 -25.37 -10.12
CA ARG A 62 -6.04 -26.71 -9.51
C ARG A 62 -5.88 -26.65 -7.98
N TRP A 63 -5.03 -25.77 -7.47
CA TRP A 63 -4.89 -25.58 -6.02
C TRP A 63 -6.12 -24.95 -5.38
N LEU A 64 -6.90 -24.16 -6.11
CA LEU A 64 -8.11 -23.52 -5.59
C LEU A 64 -9.17 -24.54 -5.15
N ASP A 65 -9.21 -25.70 -5.82
CA ASP A 65 -10.12 -26.80 -5.48
C ASP A 65 -9.88 -27.37 -4.08
N THR A 66 -8.64 -27.33 -3.58
CA THR A 66 -8.25 -27.84 -2.26
C THR A 66 -7.86 -26.74 -1.28
N ALA A 67 -7.88 -25.48 -1.70
CA ALA A 67 -7.49 -24.35 -0.86
C ALA A 67 -8.52 -24.08 0.24
N GLY A 68 -8.07 -24.10 1.49
CA GLY A 68 -8.84 -23.66 2.65
C GLY A 68 -8.87 -22.13 2.80
N ASP A 69 -9.83 -21.64 3.58
CA ASP A 69 -10.02 -20.21 3.86
C ASP A 69 -9.09 -19.69 4.97
N GLU A 70 -8.48 -20.59 5.73
CA GLU A 70 -7.51 -20.27 6.77
C GLU A 70 -6.23 -19.69 6.17
N PHE A 71 -5.89 -18.47 6.56
CA PHE A 71 -4.67 -17.76 6.11
C PHE A 71 -3.80 -17.30 7.30
N ALA A 72 -4.22 -17.61 8.53
CA ALA A 72 -3.42 -17.30 9.71
C ALA A 72 -2.12 -18.11 9.67
N LEU A 73 -0.99 -17.40 9.79
CA LEU A 73 0.35 -18.01 9.78
C LEU A 73 0.66 -18.80 11.06
N GLY A 74 -0.12 -18.58 12.13
CA GLY A 74 0.21 -19.08 13.46
C GLY A 74 1.18 -18.16 14.20
N GLU A 75 1.34 -18.40 15.50
CA GLU A 75 2.09 -17.50 16.39
C GLU A 75 3.59 -17.51 16.09
N ASP A 76 4.19 -18.67 15.85
CA ASP A 76 5.64 -18.81 15.63
C ASP A 76 6.10 -18.06 14.37
N ASP A 77 5.43 -18.29 13.24
CA ASP A 77 5.72 -17.61 11.98
C ASP A 77 5.42 -16.11 12.08
N PHE A 78 4.34 -15.72 12.76
CA PHE A 78 4.03 -14.30 12.98
C PHE A 78 5.12 -13.61 13.82
N ASN A 79 5.57 -14.25 14.91
CA ASN A 79 6.67 -13.75 15.74
C ASN A 79 7.99 -13.67 14.97
N PHE A 80 8.24 -14.60 14.04
CA PHE A 80 9.38 -14.52 13.14
C PHE A 80 9.32 -13.23 12.30
N HIS A 81 8.19 -12.92 11.67
CA HIS A 81 8.02 -11.67 10.90
C HIS A 81 8.16 -10.41 11.78
N LEU A 82 7.56 -10.42 12.98
CA LEU A 82 7.73 -9.31 13.93
C LEU A 82 9.21 -9.04 14.23
N HIS A 83 9.99 -10.09 14.46
CA HIS A 83 11.39 -9.94 14.83
C HIS A 83 12.29 -9.52 13.66
N TYR A 84 12.15 -10.19 12.51
CA TYR A 84 13.12 -10.06 11.43
C TYR A 84 12.72 -9.03 10.37
N GLU A 85 11.43 -8.76 10.17
CA GLU A 85 10.97 -7.76 9.20
C GLU A 85 10.62 -6.43 9.87
N HIS A 86 10.01 -6.48 11.06
CA HIS A 86 9.59 -5.27 11.79
C HIS A 86 10.56 -4.84 12.89
N ALA A 87 11.63 -5.60 13.14
CA ALA A 87 12.62 -5.35 14.19
C ALA A 87 12.00 -5.17 15.59
N LEU A 88 10.87 -5.82 15.84
CA LEU A 88 10.17 -5.80 17.13
C LEU A 88 10.69 -6.93 18.02
N ARG A 89 10.90 -6.62 19.29
CA ARG A 89 11.28 -7.63 20.30
C ARG A 89 10.06 -8.26 20.95
N ASP A 90 8.95 -7.51 21.00
CA ASP A 90 7.69 -7.95 21.57
C ASP A 90 7.04 -9.02 20.69
N THR A 91 6.43 -10.01 21.34
CA THR A 91 5.70 -11.11 20.73
C THR A 91 4.26 -10.73 20.39
N ALA A 92 3.59 -11.54 19.57
CA ALA A 92 2.18 -11.36 19.21
C ALA A 92 1.26 -11.22 20.46
N PRO A 93 1.36 -12.09 21.49
CA PRO A 93 0.55 -11.93 22.70
C PRO A 93 0.87 -10.67 23.53
N GLU A 94 2.11 -10.18 23.49
CA GLU A 94 2.49 -8.91 24.13
C GLU A 94 1.90 -7.72 23.41
N LEU A 95 2.06 -7.66 22.08
CA LEU A 95 1.49 -6.60 21.24
C LEU A 95 -0.03 -6.60 21.27
N TRP A 96 -0.67 -7.76 21.33
CA TRP A 96 -2.12 -7.87 21.48
C TRP A 96 -2.62 -7.21 22.77
N ARG A 97 -1.99 -7.56 23.92
CA ARG A 97 -2.35 -6.96 25.22
C ARG A 97 -2.09 -5.47 25.25
N TYR A 98 -0.93 -5.04 24.71
CA TYR A 98 -0.60 -3.63 24.59
C TYR A 98 -1.62 -2.88 23.73
N GLY A 99 -1.98 -3.41 22.57
CA GLY A 99 -2.96 -2.80 21.67
C GLY A 99 -4.35 -2.67 22.29
N LEU A 100 -4.80 -3.69 23.03
CA LEU A 100 -6.09 -3.65 23.72
C LEU A 100 -6.10 -2.58 24.82
N HIS A 101 -5.03 -2.51 25.61
CA HIS A 101 -4.89 -1.47 26.64
C HIS A 101 -4.84 -0.07 26.02
N LEU A 102 -4.01 0.12 24.99
CA LEU A 102 -3.89 1.39 24.27
C LEU A 102 -5.23 1.85 23.67
N LYS A 103 -6.02 0.92 23.14
CA LYS A 103 -7.37 1.21 22.64
C LYS A 103 -8.25 1.79 23.75
N GLU A 104 -8.31 1.14 24.90
CA GLU A 104 -9.14 1.59 26.04
C GLU A 104 -8.70 2.98 26.53
N GLU A 105 -7.39 3.20 26.66
CA GLU A 105 -6.83 4.50 27.06
C GLU A 105 -7.19 5.62 26.07
N LEU A 106 -7.06 5.34 24.77
CA LEU A 106 -7.33 6.30 23.71
C LEU A 106 -8.82 6.61 23.59
N GLU A 107 -9.69 5.61 23.66
CA GLU A 107 -11.15 5.82 23.65
C GLU A 107 -11.60 6.69 24.83
N ALA A 108 -11.04 6.46 26.02
CA ALA A 108 -11.32 7.29 27.19
C ALA A 108 -10.82 8.73 27.03
N ASP A 109 -9.63 8.94 26.44
CA ASP A 109 -9.10 10.29 26.19
C ASP A 109 -9.91 11.05 25.13
N LEU A 110 -10.29 10.37 24.04
CA LEU A 110 -11.15 10.93 23.01
C LEU A 110 -12.51 11.33 23.58
N ALA A 111 -13.15 10.48 24.39
CA ALA A 111 -14.41 10.81 25.05
C ALA A 111 -14.29 12.04 25.96
N ARG A 112 -13.22 12.13 26.77
CA ARG A 112 -12.97 13.32 27.62
C ARG A 112 -12.75 14.60 26.80
N ARG A 113 -12.07 14.51 25.65
CA ARG A 113 -11.85 15.65 24.75
C ARG A 113 -13.14 16.12 24.10
N ALA A 114 -13.91 15.18 23.55
CA ALA A 114 -15.20 15.45 22.93
C ALA A 114 -16.17 16.15 23.90
N ALA A 115 -16.25 15.67 25.14
CA ALA A 115 -17.07 16.27 26.18
C ALA A 115 -16.72 17.74 26.47
N ARG A 116 -15.44 18.13 26.36
CA ARG A 116 -14.99 19.53 26.56
C ARG A 116 -15.34 20.45 25.40
N MET A 117 -15.52 19.94 24.19
CA MET A 117 -15.74 20.77 23.00
C MET A 117 -17.19 21.24 22.89
N ASP A 118 -18.16 20.34 23.01
CA ASP A 118 -19.57 20.69 22.75
C ASP A 118 -20.59 20.08 23.71
N GLY A 119 -20.17 19.27 24.70
CA GLY A 119 -21.11 18.53 25.57
C GLY A 119 -22.09 17.61 24.82
N GLY A 120 -21.84 17.40 23.51
CA GLY A 120 -22.66 16.64 22.57
C GLY A 120 -22.33 15.14 22.56
N PRO A 121 -22.77 14.42 21.51
CA PRO A 121 -22.70 12.96 21.46
C PRO A 121 -21.24 12.46 21.32
N GLY A 122 -21.04 11.14 21.17
CA GLY A 122 -19.76 10.46 21.35
C GLY A 122 -18.60 11.06 20.55
N TRP A 123 -17.36 10.71 20.89
CA TRP A 123 -16.18 11.25 20.18
C TRP A 123 -16.21 10.98 18.68
N GLN A 124 -16.92 9.93 18.24
CA GLN A 124 -17.17 9.60 16.84
C GLN A 124 -17.95 10.71 16.12
N ASP A 125 -18.98 11.27 16.73
CA ASP A 125 -19.79 12.33 16.11
C ASP A 125 -18.98 13.62 15.95
N VAL A 126 -18.13 13.93 16.94
CA VAL A 126 -17.18 15.05 16.85
C VAL A 126 -16.20 14.80 15.70
N ALA A 127 -15.66 13.59 15.59
CA ALA A 127 -14.75 13.22 14.50
C ALA A 127 -15.42 13.30 13.12
N ASP A 128 -16.67 12.86 12.99
CA ASP A 128 -17.43 12.91 11.75
C ASP A 128 -17.70 14.34 11.30
N ARG A 129 -18.07 15.22 12.23
CA ARG A 129 -18.26 16.65 11.95
C ARG A 129 -16.94 17.31 11.54
N LEU A 130 -15.85 17.04 12.25
CA LEU A 130 -14.53 17.58 11.89
C LEU A 130 -14.04 17.04 10.54
N ARG A 131 -14.37 15.80 10.20
CA ARG A 131 -14.03 15.23 8.89
C ARG A 131 -14.70 15.99 7.75
N ALA A 132 -15.87 16.60 7.97
CA ALA A 132 -16.55 17.43 6.98
C ALA A 132 -15.92 18.83 6.81
N ASP A 133 -15.09 19.27 7.75
CA ASP A 133 -14.38 20.54 7.70
C ASP A 133 -13.01 20.37 7.01
N HIS A 134 -13.03 20.30 5.68
CA HIS A 134 -11.83 20.15 4.88
C HIS A 134 -11.84 21.05 3.64
N PRO A 135 -10.65 21.39 3.08
CA PRO A 135 -10.56 22.13 1.83
C PRO A 135 -11.24 21.38 0.68
N PRO A 136 -11.80 22.10 -0.31
CA PRO A 136 -12.29 21.46 -1.54
C PRO A 136 -11.14 20.80 -2.31
N ALA A 137 -11.45 19.78 -3.11
CA ALA A 137 -10.45 18.99 -3.84
C ALA A 137 -9.49 19.85 -4.70
N THR A 138 -10.02 20.92 -5.31
CA THR A 138 -9.23 21.87 -6.13
C THR A 138 -8.20 22.67 -5.34
N ALA A 139 -8.38 22.80 -4.03
CA ALA A 139 -7.47 23.53 -3.14
C ALA A 139 -6.62 22.61 -2.26
N LEU A 140 -6.77 21.28 -2.38
CA LEU A 140 -6.17 20.32 -1.46
C LEU A 140 -4.63 20.37 -1.49
N VAL A 141 -4.04 20.38 -2.68
CA VAL A 141 -2.58 20.42 -2.86
C VAL A 141 -1.99 21.70 -2.26
N GLU A 142 -2.61 22.84 -2.54
CA GLU A 142 -2.15 24.14 -2.02
C GLU A 142 -2.30 24.22 -0.49
N ALA A 143 -3.43 23.74 0.05
CA ALA A 143 -3.65 23.69 1.49
C ALA A 143 -2.62 22.81 2.19
N TYR A 144 -2.34 21.62 1.64
CA TYR A 144 -1.34 20.71 2.19
C TYR A 144 0.08 21.32 2.13
N ALA A 145 0.44 21.99 1.03
CA ALA A 145 1.71 22.70 0.91
C ALA A 145 1.91 23.77 1.99
N ARG A 146 0.88 24.56 2.28
CA ARG A 146 0.92 25.56 3.37
C ARG A 146 1.07 24.92 4.74
N GLU A 147 0.35 23.82 4.99
CA GLU A 147 0.42 23.11 6.28
C GLU A 147 1.79 22.44 6.49
N MET A 148 2.40 21.88 5.44
CA MET A 148 3.77 21.34 5.50
C MET A 148 4.81 22.42 5.80
N ALA A 149 4.69 23.61 5.18
CA ALA A 149 5.55 24.75 5.49
C ALA A 149 5.40 25.19 6.95
N ARG A 150 4.17 25.30 7.45
CA ARG A 150 3.90 25.66 8.86
C ARG A 150 4.47 24.63 9.83
N ALA A 151 4.33 23.34 9.54
CA ALA A 151 4.88 22.26 10.36
C ALA A 151 6.41 22.30 10.39
N ARG A 152 7.06 22.52 9.23
CA ARG A 152 8.51 22.68 9.12
C ARG A 152 9.01 23.87 9.94
N ASP A 153 8.36 25.01 9.84
CA ASP A 153 8.71 26.21 10.59
C ASP A 153 8.55 26.00 12.09
N PHE A 154 7.49 25.33 12.52
CA PHE A 154 7.27 24.98 13.92
C PHE A 154 8.40 24.08 14.47
N VAL A 155 8.79 23.04 13.73
CA VAL A 155 9.91 22.15 14.09
C VAL A 155 11.23 22.94 14.19
N ALA A 156 11.49 23.82 13.23
CA ALA A 156 12.70 24.64 13.20
C ALA A 156 12.75 25.62 14.38
N GLN A 157 11.68 26.37 14.61
CA GLN A 157 11.58 27.36 15.68
C GLN A 157 11.68 26.73 17.08
N ARG A 158 11.18 25.51 17.23
CA ARG A 158 11.19 24.77 18.51
C ARG A 158 12.40 23.85 18.68
N GLY A 159 13.21 23.66 17.64
CA GLY A 159 14.35 22.75 17.65
C GLY A 159 13.96 21.30 17.93
N LEU A 160 12.81 20.83 17.44
CA LEU A 160 12.29 19.49 17.77
C LEU A 160 13.08 18.36 17.09
N ALA A 161 13.59 18.62 15.88
CA ALA A 161 14.40 17.68 15.12
C ALA A 161 15.32 18.44 14.15
N PRO A 162 16.50 17.90 13.80
CA PRO A 162 17.32 18.43 12.72
C PRO A 162 16.55 18.37 11.40
N ILE A 163 16.57 19.47 10.64
CA ILE A 163 15.93 19.55 9.32
C ILE A 163 17.04 19.53 8.26
N PRO A 164 17.05 18.55 7.35
CA PRO A 164 18.04 18.53 6.27
C PRO A 164 17.82 19.70 5.31
N ASP A 165 18.91 20.15 4.68
CA ASP A 165 18.87 21.13 3.60
C ASP A 165 18.47 20.44 2.29
N ALA A 166 17.20 20.06 2.20
CA ALA A 166 16.60 19.40 1.05
C ALA A 166 15.22 20.02 0.75
N PRO A 167 14.84 20.17 -0.53
CA PRO A 167 13.52 20.66 -0.90
C PRO A 167 12.44 19.63 -0.53
N LEU A 168 11.26 20.13 -0.19
CA LEU A 168 10.05 19.34 0.02
C LEU A 168 8.96 19.89 -0.89
N ASP A 169 8.67 19.15 -1.95
CA ASP A 169 7.65 19.53 -2.92
C ASP A 169 6.37 18.74 -2.68
N VAL A 170 5.25 19.44 -2.59
CA VAL A 170 3.91 18.84 -2.56
C VAL A 170 3.36 18.88 -3.98
N VAL A 171 3.24 17.70 -4.59
CA VAL A 171 2.78 17.55 -5.98
C VAL A 171 1.51 16.71 -6.04
N PRO A 172 0.67 16.90 -7.08
CA PRO A 172 -0.45 16.00 -7.34
C PRO A 172 0.02 14.56 -7.55
N THR A 173 -0.69 13.59 -6.98
CA THR A 173 -0.51 12.17 -7.35
C THR A 173 -0.87 12.00 -8.82
N PRO A 174 0.00 11.39 -9.64
CA PRO A 174 -0.34 11.07 -11.03
C PRO A 174 -1.61 10.22 -11.13
N ALA A 175 -2.39 10.42 -12.20
CA ALA A 175 -3.60 9.68 -12.48
C ALA A 175 -3.33 8.24 -12.93
#